data_AF-A0A9D7HGB5-F1
#
_entry.id   AF-A0A9D7HGB5-F1
#
_cell.length_a   1.000
_cell.length_b   1.000
_cell.length_c   1.000
_cell.angle_alpha   90.00
_cell.angle_beta   90.00
_cell.angle_gamma   90.00
#
_symmetry.space_group_name_H-M   'P 1'
#
loop_
_entity.id
_entity.type
_entity.pdbx_description
1 polymer ?
#
loop_
_entity_poly.entity_id
_entity_poly.type
_entity_poly.pdbx_seq_one_letter_code
_entity_poly.pdbx_strand_id
1 'polypeptide(L)'
;MNGSVKTLLLNPDSSALVLGGTFPFVRTGDAWTTEGLGDGNGDTSTVGSWWNQFVSLAYHHDTLFCGISGTSFQYHPEWGFGAGMYNDEWFSIGDPDGWLFLSKVNDRLFGGGQADTLYGQFMPGIKEWVSGAWQAIPNMPLGPGSYYCATFWHDQYWFAGSFISGGARSVIAFDGVDQWTSNWGPGAVGSME
;
A
#
# COMPACT_ATOMS: atom_id res chain seq x y z
N MET A 1 -24.85 -2.44 -7.50
CA MET A 1 -23.48 -2.69 -7.98
C MET A 1 -22.99 -3.97 -7.30
N ASN A 2 -22.42 -4.91 -8.04
CA ASN A 2 -21.78 -6.09 -7.45
C ASN A 2 -20.44 -5.62 -6.86
N GLY A 3 -20.29 -5.71 -5.54
CA GLY A 3 -19.06 -5.31 -4.89
C GLY A 3 -17.89 -6.22 -5.27
N SER A 4 -16.66 -5.69 -5.29
CA SER A 4 -15.44 -6.50 -5.45
C SER A 4 -14.52 -6.36 -4.25
N VAL A 5 -14.02 -7.48 -3.74
CA VAL A 5 -12.92 -7.53 -2.77
C VAL A 5 -11.60 -7.36 -3.53
N LYS A 6 -10.73 -6.48 -3.05
CA LYS A 6 -9.40 -6.22 -3.61
C LYS A 6 -8.28 -6.64 -2.68
N THR A 7 -8.54 -6.59 -1.38
CA THR A 7 -7.53 -6.85 -0.36
C THR A 7 -8.20 -7.38 0.90
N LEU A 8 -7.47 -8.21 1.65
CA LEU A 8 -7.90 -8.78 2.92
C LEU A 8 -6.72 -8.68 3.90
N LEU A 9 -7.02 -8.38 5.15
CA LEU A 9 -6.02 -8.21 6.19
C LEU A 9 -6.55 -8.81 7.49
N LEU A 10 -5.78 -9.70 8.10
CA LEU A 10 -6.05 -10.22 9.43
C LEU A 10 -5.27 -9.38 10.44
N ASN A 11 -5.94 -8.95 11.52
CA ASN A 11 -5.27 -8.34 12.67
C ASN A 11 -4.27 -9.37 13.26
N PRO A 12 -3.02 -8.99 13.62
CA PRO A 12 -2.06 -9.90 14.22
C PRO A 12 -2.57 -10.75 15.39
N ASP A 13 -3.49 -10.21 16.20
CA ASP A 13 -4.11 -10.91 17.34
C ASP A 13 -5.37 -11.74 16.97
N SER A 14 -5.72 -11.79 15.68
CA SER A 14 -6.94 -12.41 15.13
C SER A 14 -8.26 -11.82 15.66
N SER A 15 -8.24 -10.65 16.29
CA SER A 15 -9.47 -9.98 16.78
C SER A 15 -10.34 -9.43 15.65
N ALA A 16 -9.74 -9.14 14.49
CA ALA A 16 -10.43 -8.58 13.34
C ALA A 16 -9.93 -9.12 11.99
N LEU A 17 -10.85 -9.24 11.03
CA LEU A 17 -10.57 -9.46 9.62
C LEU A 17 -11.10 -8.24 8.84
N VAL A 18 -10.22 -7.51 8.19
CA VAL A 18 -10.56 -6.33 7.38
C VAL A 18 -10.63 -6.74 5.92
N LEU A 19 -11.74 -6.46 5.26
CA LEU A 19 -11.91 -6.61 3.82
C LEU A 19 -11.96 -5.23 3.17
N GLY A 20 -11.04 -5.00 2.23
CA GLY A 20 -10.99 -3.79 1.42
C GLY A 20 -11.42 -4.05 -0.01
N GLY A 21 -12.17 -3.11 -0.58
CA GLY A 21 -12.63 -3.15 -1.97
C GLY A 21 -13.57 -1.99 -2.26
N THR A 22 -14.57 -2.21 -3.12
CA THR A 22 -15.67 -1.25 -3.38
C THR A 22 -16.71 -1.22 -2.24
N PHE A 23 -16.35 -1.77 -1.09
CA PHE A 23 -17.07 -1.77 0.16
C PHE A 23 -16.02 -1.94 1.26
N PRO A 24 -16.12 -1.21 2.38
CA PRO A 24 -15.39 -1.55 3.57
C PRO A 24 -16.23 -2.50 4.42
N PHE A 25 -15.74 -3.70 4.72
CA PHE A 25 -16.29 -4.47 5.83
C PHE A 25 -15.15 -4.81 6.79
N VAL A 26 -15.35 -4.50 8.07
CA VAL A 26 -14.57 -5.07 9.16
C VAL A 26 -15.40 -6.21 9.75
N ARG A 27 -14.80 -7.38 9.92
CA ARG A 27 -15.33 -8.37 10.85
C ARG A 27 -14.63 -8.20 12.19
N THR A 28 -15.38 -7.87 13.22
CA THR A 28 -14.92 -7.91 14.62
C THR A 28 -15.66 -9.05 15.32
N GLY A 29 -14.92 -10.07 15.79
CA GLY A 29 -15.53 -11.31 16.30
C GLY A 29 -16.42 -12.01 15.26
N ASP A 30 -17.72 -12.15 15.55
CA ASP A 30 -18.70 -12.80 14.66
C ASP A 30 -19.61 -11.84 13.88
N ALA A 31 -19.45 -10.53 14.05
CA ALA A 31 -20.23 -9.53 13.36
C ALA A 31 -19.44 -8.88 12.22
N TRP A 32 -20.12 -8.65 11.10
CA TRP A 32 -19.64 -7.77 10.03
C TRP A 32 -20.18 -6.36 10.28
N THR A 33 -19.30 -5.37 10.30
CA THR A 33 -19.64 -3.95 10.53
C THR A 33 -18.87 -3.05 9.57
N THR A 34 -19.42 -1.86 9.32
CA THR A 34 -18.74 -0.75 8.65
C THR A 34 -18.20 0.27 9.66
N GLU A 35 -18.56 0.14 10.94
CA GLU A 35 -18.02 0.96 12.03
C GLU A 35 -16.49 0.78 12.10
N GLY A 36 -15.77 1.88 12.24
CA GLY A 36 -14.30 1.92 12.13
C GLY A 36 -13.74 2.05 10.71
N LEU A 37 -14.57 1.98 9.66
CA LEU A 37 -14.19 2.31 8.27
C LEU A 37 -15.17 3.34 7.70
N GLY A 38 -14.84 4.64 7.81
CA GLY A 38 -15.76 5.73 7.46
C GLY A 38 -15.93 6.71 8.61
N ASP A 39 -14.91 7.51 8.93
CA ASP A 39 -14.93 8.54 9.99
C ASP A 39 -15.55 8.06 11.33
N GLY A 40 -15.37 6.78 11.65
CA GLY A 40 -15.98 6.12 12.80
C GLY A 40 -17.52 5.96 12.77
N ASN A 41 -18.23 6.64 11.86
CA ASN A 41 -19.69 6.67 11.80
C ASN A 41 -20.30 5.62 10.86
N GLY A 42 -19.46 4.87 10.13
CA GLY A 42 -19.87 3.81 9.21
C GLY A 42 -20.44 4.31 7.88
N ASP A 43 -20.23 5.58 7.52
CA ASP A 43 -20.58 6.14 6.22
C ASP A 43 -19.66 5.57 5.14
N THR A 44 -20.22 4.70 4.31
CA THR A 44 -19.53 4.07 3.18
C THR A 44 -19.98 4.64 1.84
N SER A 45 -20.75 5.73 1.82
CA SER A 45 -21.36 6.28 0.60
C SER A 45 -20.31 6.66 -0.45
N THR A 46 -19.13 7.09 -0.01
CA THR A 46 -18.00 7.39 -0.89
C THR A 46 -17.29 6.15 -1.40
N VAL A 47 -17.27 5.05 -0.63
CA VAL A 47 -16.50 3.80 -0.90
C VAL A 47 -17.26 2.82 -1.81
N GLY A 48 -18.58 2.98 -1.93
CA GLY A 48 -19.44 2.20 -2.84
C GLY A 48 -19.24 2.46 -4.34
N SER A 49 -18.28 3.33 -4.69
CA SER A 49 -17.92 3.72 -6.05
C SER A 49 -16.65 2.99 -6.50
N TRP A 50 -16.61 2.57 -7.77
CA TRP A 50 -15.40 2.04 -8.42
C TRP A 50 -14.19 2.97 -8.31
N TRP A 51 -14.42 4.26 -8.07
CA TRP A 51 -13.40 5.28 -7.99
C TRP A 51 -12.75 5.41 -6.61
N ASN A 52 -13.36 4.92 -5.54
CA ASN A 52 -12.89 5.11 -4.16
C ASN A 52 -12.84 3.78 -3.39
N GLN A 53 -12.19 2.76 -3.98
CA GLN A 53 -12.01 1.46 -3.36
C GLN A 53 -10.69 1.38 -2.60
N PHE A 54 -10.65 0.58 -1.53
CA PHE A 54 -9.40 0.16 -0.94
C PHE A 54 -8.68 -0.79 -1.91
N VAL A 55 -7.44 -0.47 -2.27
CA VAL A 55 -6.60 -1.27 -3.17
C VAL A 55 -5.53 -2.06 -2.41
N SER A 56 -5.13 -1.58 -1.23
CA SER A 56 -4.20 -2.29 -0.35
C SER A 56 -4.47 -1.95 1.11
N LEU A 57 -4.20 -2.89 2.00
CA LEU A 57 -4.30 -2.73 3.46
C LEU A 57 -3.06 -3.35 4.10
N ALA A 58 -2.55 -2.73 5.17
CA ALA A 58 -1.50 -3.30 5.99
C ALA A 58 -1.65 -2.86 7.45
N TYR A 59 -1.49 -3.80 8.38
CA TYR A 59 -1.24 -3.45 9.79
C TYR A 59 0.26 -3.35 10.01
N HIS A 60 0.68 -2.24 10.59
CA HIS A 60 2.05 -2.07 11.08
C HIS A 60 2.00 -1.47 12.48
N HIS A 61 2.41 -2.28 13.46
CA HIS A 61 2.12 -2.06 14.88
C HIS A 61 0.60 -1.84 15.10
N ASP A 62 0.22 -0.82 15.87
CA ASP A 62 -1.17 -0.52 16.23
C ASP A 62 -1.88 0.38 15.20
N THR A 63 -1.32 0.51 14.00
CA THR A 63 -1.81 1.40 12.94
C THR A 63 -2.26 0.60 11.73
N LEU A 64 -3.47 0.88 11.26
CA LEU A 64 -3.96 0.42 9.96
C LEU A 64 -3.51 1.41 8.88
N PHE A 65 -2.90 0.91 7.81
CA PHE A 65 -2.57 1.68 6.62
C PHE A 65 -3.40 1.21 5.44
N CYS A 66 -3.84 2.18 4.63
CA CYS A 66 -4.75 1.96 3.52
C CYS A 66 -4.23 2.65 2.25
N GLY A 67 -4.14 1.90 1.16
CA GLY A 67 -4.06 2.45 -0.19
C GLY A 67 -5.44 2.48 -0.81
N ILE A 68 -5.80 3.60 -1.47
CA ILE A 68 -7.13 3.86 -2.01
C ILE A 68 -7.01 4.19 -3.51
N SER A 69 -8.04 3.93 -4.31
CA SER A 69 -8.02 4.19 -5.76
C SER A 69 -8.48 5.59 -6.19
N GLY A 70 -8.81 6.46 -5.24
CA GLY A 70 -9.39 7.77 -5.50
C GLY A 70 -8.98 8.78 -4.44
N THR A 71 -8.94 10.05 -4.83
CA THR A 71 -8.36 11.14 -4.05
C THR A 71 -9.31 11.78 -3.06
N SER A 72 -10.54 11.30 -2.91
CA SER A 72 -11.54 11.92 -2.02
C SER A 72 -12.20 10.89 -1.13
N PHE A 73 -11.38 9.99 -0.58
CA PHE A 73 -11.82 9.03 0.41
C PHE A 73 -12.40 9.76 1.62
N GLN A 74 -13.62 9.39 2.01
CA GLN A 74 -14.36 10.03 3.12
C GLN A 74 -14.41 11.56 3.03
N TYR A 75 -14.45 12.13 1.83
CA TYR A 75 -14.47 13.59 1.63
C TYR A 75 -13.20 14.33 2.07
N HIS A 76 -12.09 13.61 2.28
CA HIS A 76 -10.78 14.16 2.64
C HIS A 76 -9.84 14.18 1.42
N PRO A 77 -9.85 15.24 0.60
CA PRO A 77 -8.95 15.37 -0.55
C PRO A 77 -7.47 15.37 -0.16
N GLU A 78 -7.14 15.81 1.05
CA GLU A 78 -5.78 15.93 1.58
C GLU A 78 -5.11 14.59 1.92
N TRP A 79 -5.84 13.48 1.81
CA TRP A 79 -5.28 12.14 1.97
C TRP A 79 -4.81 11.56 0.62
N GLY A 80 -5.21 12.14 -0.50
CA GLY A 80 -4.86 11.62 -1.82
C GLY A 80 -5.26 10.15 -1.96
N PHE A 81 -4.33 9.32 -2.42
CA PHE A 81 -4.55 7.89 -2.63
C PHE A 81 -4.16 7.00 -1.42
N GLY A 82 -4.06 7.56 -0.20
CA GLY A 82 -3.78 6.73 0.97
C GLY A 82 -4.01 7.41 2.31
N ALA A 83 -4.40 6.63 3.31
CA ALA A 83 -4.64 7.11 4.67
C ALA A 83 -4.18 6.09 5.71
N GLY A 84 -3.97 6.55 6.94
CA GLY A 84 -3.69 5.73 8.10
C GLY A 84 -4.78 5.90 9.16
N MET A 85 -4.97 4.91 10.01
CA MET A 85 -5.84 4.97 11.17
C MET A 85 -5.10 4.46 12.40
N TYR A 86 -5.07 5.27 13.45
CA TYR A 86 -4.48 4.94 14.75
C TYR A 86 -5.43 5.40 15.85
N ASN A 87 -5.73 4.52 16.80
CA ASN A 87 -6.65 4.83 17.91
C ASN A 87 -7.99 5.43 17.43
N ASP A 88 -8.59 4.80 16.41
CA ASP A 88 -9.83 5.22 15.75
C ASP A 88 -9.82 6.61 15.07
N GLU A 89 -8.64 7.24 14.94
CA GLU A 89 -8.47 8.52 14.25
C GLU A 89 -7.76 8.33 12.91
N TRP A 90 -8.35 8.87 11.85
CA TRP A 90 -7.78 8.87 10.50
C TRP A 90 -6.79 10.02 10.30
N PHE A 91 -5.72 9.76 9.55
CA PHE A 91 -4.70 10.75 9.23
C PHE A 91 -4.10 10.54 7.82
N SER A 92 -3.56 11.62 7.24
CA SER A 92 -2.84 11.56 5.98
C SER A 92 -1.50 10.84 6.16
N ILE A 93 -1.17 9.95 5.23
CA ILE A 93 0.13 9.26 5.18
C ILE A 93 1.06 9.87 4.14
N GLY A 94 0.86 11.16 3.82
CA GLY A 94 1.71 11.91 2.90
C GLY A 94 1.14 12.10 1.51
N ASP A 95 -0.18 12.13 1.37
CA ASP A 95 -0.90 12.51 0.14
C ASP A 95 -0.30 11.87 -1.13
N PRO A 96 -0.34 10.52 -1.26
CA PRO A 96 0.21 9.84 -2.42
C PRO A 96 -0.50 10.31 -3.69
N ASP A 97 0.25 10.58 -4.75
CA ASP A 97 -0.24 11.11 -6.04
C ASP A 97 -0.78 10.03 -7.01
N GLY A 98 -0.75 8.77 -6.59
CA GLY A 98 -1.20 7.63 -7.37
C GLY A 98 -1.44 6.41 -6.49
N TRP A 99 -1.79 5.28 -7.10
CA TRP A 99 -2.14 4.06 -6.34
C TRP A 99 -0.96 3.61 -5.48
N LEU A 100 -1.17 3.63 -4.15
CA LEU A 100 -0.20 3.16 -3.17
C LEU A 100 -0.50 1.70 -2.80
N PHE A 101 0.42 0.80 -3.11
CA PHE A 101 0.35 -0.59 -2.65
C PHE A 101 1.21 -0.76 -1.41
N LEU A 102 0.60 -1.23 -0.33
CA LEU A 102 1.24 -1.41 0.97
C LEU A 102 1.65 -2.87 1.16
N SER A 103 2.80 -3.10 1.77
CA SER A 103 3.28 -4.45 2.10
C SER A 103 4.04 -4.44 3.43
N LYS A 104 3.44 -5.05 4.47
CA LYS A 104 4.14 -5.32 5.73
C LYS A 104 4.93 -6.61 5.61
N VAL A 105 6.25 -6.53 5.76
CA VAL A 105 7.17 -7.65 5.59
C VAL A 105 8.24 -7.57 6.68
N ASN A 106 8.35 -8.64 7.50
CA ASN A 106 9.36 -8.75 8.55
C ASN A 106 9.47 -7.48 9.44
N ASP A 107 8.32 -7.06 9.99
CA ASP A 107 8.16 -5.85 10.83
C ASP A 107 8.55 -4.51 10.20
N ARG A 108 8.69 -4.48 8.88
CA ARG A 108 8.84 -3.25 8.09
C ARG A 108 7.61 -3.02 7.23
N LEU A 109 7.27 -1.76 7.01
CA LEU A 109 6.16 -1.39 6.14
C LEU A 109 6.71 -0.71 4.89
N PHE A 110 6.48 -1.33 3.75
CA PHE A 110 6.86 -0.81 2.44
C PHE A 110 5.66 -0.25 1.70
N GLY A 111 5.91 0.84 0.98
CA GLY A 111 4.98 1.49 0.07
C GLY A 111 5.51 1.40 -1.36
N GLY A 112 4.66 0.99 -2.27
CA GLY A 112 4.95 0.85 -3.69
C GLY A 112 3.81 1.38 -4.56
N GLY A 113 3.66 0.81 -5.75
CA GLY A 113 2.64 1.21 -6.72
C GLY A 113 3.05 2.37 -7.61
N GLN A 114 2.06 3.17 -8.01
CA GLN A 114 2.19 4.31 -8.93
C GLN A 114 2.24 5.65 -8.19
N ALA A 115 2.26 5.63 -6.86
CA ALA A 115 2.57 6.83 -6.09
C ALA A 115 4.06 7.09 -6.23
N ASP A 116 4.46 8.13 -6.96
CA ASP A 116 5.86 8.53 -7.08
C ASP A 116 6.14 9.82 -6.29
N THR A 117 5.09 10.51 -5.82
CA THR A 117 5.20 11.69 -4.97
C THR A 117 4.53 11.44 -3.62
N LEU A 118 5.23 11.77 -2.54
CA LEU A 118 4.73 11.75 -1.17
C LEU A 118 5.19 13.02 -0.45
N TYR A 119 4.33 13.65 0.33
CA TYR A 119 4.58 14.93 0.99
C TYR A 119 5.00 16.04 0.01
N GLY A 120 4.52 15.97 -1.24
CA GLY A 120 4.95 16.87 -2.32
C GLY A 120 6.41 16.66 -2.78
N GLN A 121 7.08 15.59 -2.33
CA GLN A 121 8.44 15.24 -2.72
C GLN A 121 8.45 14.02 -3.64
N PHE A 122 9.21 14.12 -4.73
CA PHE A 122 9.40 13.01 -5.66
C PHE A 122 10.25 11.91 -5.00
N MET A 123 9.63 10.74 -4.80
CA MET A 123 10.16 9.54 -4.17
C MET A 123 9.71 8.32 -4.98
N PRO A 124 10.25 8.13 -6.19
CA PRO A 124 9.86 7.02 -7.06
C PRO A 124 10.35 5.69 -6.50
N GLY A 125 9.74 4.61 -6.99
CA GLY A 125 10.15 3.26 -6.59
C GLY A 125 9.49 2.78 -5.31
N ILE A 126 10.24 1.98 -4.55
CA ILE A 126 9.79 1.45 -3.25
C ILE A 126 10.24 2.41 -2.14
N LYS A 127 9.34 2.70 -1.21
CA LYS A 127 9.65 3.48 0.00
C LYS A 127 9.32 2.67 1.24
N GLU A 128 9.86 3.13 2.35
CA GLU A 128 9.63 2.52 3.65
C GLU A 128 9.03 3.53 4.62
N TRP A 129 8.06 3.08 5.42
CA TRP A 129 7.55 3.86 6.54
C TRP A 129 8.52 3.72 7.73
N VAL A 130 9.23 4.79 8.04
CA VAL A 130 10.22 4.84 9.11
C VAL A 130 9.93 6.05 9.99
N SER A 131 9.74 5.81 11.29
CA SER A 131 9.55 6.85 12.30
C SER A 131 8.40 7.83 11.98
N GLY A 132 7.30 7.33 11.41
CA GLY A 132 6.11 8.13 11.16
C GLY A 132 6.08 8.85 9.81
N ALA A 133 7.02 8.55 8.91
CA ALA A 133 7.02 9.11 7.55
C ALA A 133 7.53 8.10 6.51
N TRP A 134 7.14 8.29 5.26
CA TRP A 134 7.75 7.56 4.14
C TRP A 134 9.14 8.10 3.86
N GLN A 135 10.08 7.20 3.61
CA GLN A 135 11.46 7.49 3.27
C GLN A 135 11.88 6.70 2.04
N ALA A 136 12.69 7.33 1.18
CA ALA A 136 13.34 6.62 0.09
C ALA A 136 14.29 5.57 0.69
N ILE A 137 14.28 4.36 0.14
CA ILE A 137 15.23 3.34 0.56
C ILE A 137 16.61 3.67 -0.03
N PRO A 138 17.72 3.52 0.74
CA PRO A 138 19.07 3.77 0.24
C PRO A 138 19.37 3.02 -1.07
N ASN A 139 20.08 3.70 -1.97
CA ASN A 139 20.52 3.19 -3.27
C ASN A 139 19.40 2.59 -4.14
N MET A 140 18.16 3.05 -3.99
CA MET A 140 17.02 2.60 -4.80
C MET A 140 17.36 2.65 -6.30
N PRO A 141 17.42 1.50 -7.00
CA PRO A 141 17.82 1.46 -8.40
C PRO A 141 16.63 1.66 -9.35
N LEU A 142 15.41 1.79 -8.82
CA LEU A 142 14.18 1.81 -9.59
C LEU A 142 13.61 3.23 -9.67
N GLY A 143 13.05 3.56 -10.82
CA GLY A 143 12.28 4.79 -11.04
C GLY A 143 10.77 4.58 -10.90
N PRO A 144 9.97 5.46 -11.53
CA PRO A 144 8.53 5.30 -11.65
C PRO A 144 8.11 3.91 -12.14
N GLY A 145 7.17 3.29 -11.44
CA GLY A 145 6.77 1.91 -11.70
C GLY A 145 5.43 1.53 -11.09
N SER A 146 5.21 0.23 -10.89
CA SER A 146 4.05 -0.30 -10.19
C SER A 146 4.46 -1.53 -9.41
N TYR A 147 4.77 -1.34 -8.13
CA TYR A 147 5.20 -2.39 -7.21
C TYR A 147 4.00 -2.90 -6.43
N TYR A 148 3.69 -4.19 -6.53
CA TYR A 148 2.40 -4.73 -6.08
C TYR A 148 2.48 -5.48 -4.76
N CYS A 149 3.61 -6.16 -4.51
CA CYS A 149 3.77 -6.96 -3.32
C CYS A 149 5.23 -7.14 -2.94
N ALA A 150 5.45 -7.52 -1.69
CA ALA A 150 6.75 -7.88 -1.16
C ALA A 150 6.67 -9.11 -0.25
N THR A 151 7.79 -9.81 -0.09
CA THR A 151 7.95 -10.89 0.88
C THR A 151 9.38 -10.94 1.42
N PHE A 152 9.60 -11.64 2.53
CA PHE A 152 10.93 -11.89 3.07
C PHE A 152 11.31 -13.35 2.82
N TRP A 153 12.46 -13.57 2.17
CA TRP A 153 12.93 -14.91 1.84
C TRP A 153 14.46 -14.93 1.70
N HIS A 154 15.10 -15.93 2.32
CA HIS A 154 16.56 -16.08 2.37
C HIS A 154 17.28 -14.79 2.76
N ASP A 155 16.90 -14.21 3.91
CA ASP A 155 17.52 -13.01 4.50
C ASP A 155 17.45 -11.76 3.61
N GLN A 156 16.52 -11.74 2.64
CA GLN A 156 16.30 -10.62 1.73
C GLN A 156 14.82 -10.26 1.61
N TYR A 157 14.56 -8.98 1.34
CA TYR A 157 13.24 -8.45 0.99
C TYR A 157 13.07 -8.50 -0.52
N TRP A 158 12.10 -9.26 -0.99
CA TRP A 158 11.80 -9.44 -2.40
C TRP A 158 10.58 -8.62 -2.78
N PHE A 159 10.69 -7.82 -3.83
CA PHE A 159 9.62 -6.98 -4.36
C PHE A 159 9.26 -7.41 -5.77
N ALA A 160 7.97 -7.52 -6.06
CA ALA A 160 7.46 -7.86 -7.38
C ALA A 160 6.58 -6.74 -7.93
N GLY A 161 6.74 -6.45 -9.22
CA GLY A 161 6.09 -5.31 -9.85
C GLY A 161 6.33 -5.20 -11.34
N SER A 162 5.89 -4.10 -11.90
CA SER A 162 6.31 -3.58 -13.20
C SER A 162 7.27 -2.42 -12.93
N PHE A 163 8.58 -2.61 -13.16
CA PHE A 163 9.61 -1.64 -12.76
C PHE A 163 9.78 -0.46 -13.73
N ILE A 164 9.02 -0.50 -14.82
CA ILE A 164 8.86 0.57 -15.78
C ILE A 164 7.36 0.63 -16.05
N SER A 165 6.75 1.81 -16.07
CA SER A 165 5.31 1.94 -16.37
C SER A 165 4.93 1.21 -17.66
N GLY A 166 3.97 0.27 -17.57
CA GLY A 166 3.55 -0.58 -18.68
C GLY A 166 4.52 -1.72 -19.08
N GLY A 167 5.61 -1.90 -18.34
CA GLY A 167 6.65 -2.90 -18.59
C GLY A 167 6.32 -4.30 -18.10
N ALA A 168 7.22 -5.25 -18.41
CA ALA A 168 7.10 -6.64 -17.98
C ALA A 168 7.22 -6.80 -16.46
N ARG A 169 6.51 -7.80 -15.92
CA ARG A 169 6.57 -8.14 -14.50
C ARG A 169 7.97 -8.64 -14.15
N SER A 170 8.55 -8.09 -13.09
CA SER A 170 9.92 -8.33 -12.64
C SER A 170 9.97 -8.47 -11.12
N VAL A 171 11.10 -8.99 -10.62
CA VAL A 171 11.37 -9.17 -9.19
C VAL A 171 12.77 -8.63 -8.87
N ILE A 172 12.91 -7.98 -7.72
CA ILE A 172 14.18 -7.46 -7.20
C ILE A 172 14.29 -7.76 -5.71
N ALA A 173 15.51 -8.04 -5.25
CA ALA A 173 15.82 -8.25 -3.84
C ALA A 173 16.54 -7.04 -3.24
N PHE A 174 16.28 -6.77 -1.97
CA PHE A 174 16.93 -5.80 -1.12
C PHE A 174 17.47 -6.53 0.12
N ASP A 175 18.71 -6.27 0.50
CA ASP A 175 19.35 -6.88 1.67
C ASP A 175 18.80 -6.37 3.01
N GLY A 176 18.00 -5.30 2.98
CA GLY A 176 17.43 -4.68 4.15
C GLY A 176 18.22 -3.46 4.65
N VAL A 177 19.36 -3.13 4.05
CA VAL A 177 20.25 -2.04 4.45
C VAL A 177 20.42 -1.06 3.30
N ASP A 178 21.16 -1.43 2.26
CA ASP A 178 21.50 -0.54 1.15
C ASP A 178 21.86 -1.24 -0.18
N GLN A 179 21.82 -2.58 -0.25
CA GLN A 179 22.18 -3.33 -1.45
C GLN A 179 20.95 -3.93 -2.14
N TRP A 180 20.95 -3.82 -3.47
CA TRP A 180 19.90 -4.34 -4.34
C TRP A 180 20.44 -5.39 -5.29
N THR A 181 19.77 -6.54 -5.37
CA THR A 181 20.10 -7.61 -6.30
C THR A 181 18.95 -7.82 -7.27
N SER A 182 19.19 -7.55 -8.55
CA SER A 182 18.22 -7.83 -9.60
C SER A 182 18.24 -9.30 -9.97
N ASN A 183 17.08 -9.97 -9.93
CA ASN A 183 16.89 -11.27 -10.55
C ASN A 183 15.93 -11.07 -11.72
N TRP A 184 16.43 -10.46 -12.80
CA TRP A 184 15.66 -10.23 -14.02
C TRP A 184 15.18 -11.58 -14.54
N GLY A 185 13.87 -11.83 -14.49
CA GLY A 185 13.29 -13.04 -15.07
C GLY A 185 13.70 -13.19 -16.54
N PRO A 186 13.79 -14.42 -17.08
CA PRO A 186 14.22 -14.63 -18.46
C PRO A 186 13.27 -13.89 -19.42
N GLY A 187 13.71 -12.74 -19.96
CA GLY A 187 12.94 -11.96 -20.94
C GLY A 187 12.93 -10.43 -20.81
N ALA A 188 13.59 -9.81 -19.82
CA ALA A 188 13.67 -8.34 -19.77
C ALA A 188 14.78 -7.82 -20.70
N VAL A 189 14.34 -7.27 -21.84
CA VAL A 189 15.15 -6.77 -22.95
C VAL A 189 15.86 -5.46 -22.59
N GLY A 190 17.16 -5.37 -22.91
CA GLY A 190 17.82 -4.13 -23.29
C GLY A 190 18.61 -3.39 -22.20
N SER A 191 19.93 -3.45 -22.32
CA SER A 191 20.89 -2.53 -21.71
C SER A 191 20.46 -1.07 -21.84
N MET A 192 20.46 -0.33 -20.71
CA MET A 192 20.59 1.13 -20.76
C MET A 192 22.08 1.45 -20.96
N GLU A 193 22.48 1.62 -22.22
CA GLU A 193 23.49 2.62 -22.59
C GLU A 193 22.76 3.93 -22.95
#